data_AF-A0A1I4R058-F1
#
_entry.id   AF-A0A1I4R058-F1
#
_cell.length_a   1.000
_cell.length_b   1.000
_cell.length_c   1.000
_cell.angle_alpha   90.00
_cell.angle_beta   90.00
_cell.angle_gamma   90.00
#
_symmetry.space_group_name_H-M   'P 1'
#
loop_
_entity.id
_entity.type
_entity.pdbx_description
1 polymer ?
#
loop_
_entity_poly.entity_id
_entity_poly.type
_entity_poly.pdbx_seq_one_letter_code
_entity_poly.pdbx_strand_id
1 'polypeptide(L)'
;MANQRQYPRTPMRCRIKISHPDIGEVFGFTRDLSDGGVFVENPDLGGLASGTEVQGQVQDMPIEAPVLRMRVQRAIPGQGAGLQFLDEDE
;
A
#
# COMPACT_ATOMS: atom_id res chain seq x y z
N MET A 1 6.13 13.66 -18.91
CA MET A 1 4.93 13.02 -18.32
C MET A 1 4.31 13.96 -17.30
N ALA A 2 3.02 14.27 -17.42
CA ALA A 2 2.32 15.11 -16.44
C ALA A 2 2.11 14.35 -15.12
N ASN A 3 2.09 15.08 -14.00
CA ASN A 3 1.72 14.52 -12.71
C ASN A 3 0.23 14.12 -12.75
N GLN A 4 -0.07 12.83 -12.64
CA GLN A 4 -1.44 12.28 -12.70
C GLN A 4 -2.09 12.17 -11.32
N ARG A 5 -1.50 12.78 -10.28
CA ARG A 5 -2.04 12.73 -8.92
C ARG A 5 -3.29 13.59 -8.82
N GLN A 6 -4.39 12.98 -8.40
CA GLN A 6 -5.65 13.66 -8.09
C GLN A 6 -5.69 14.19 -6.65
N TYR A 7 -4.98 13.51 -5.73
CA TYR A 7 -4.99 13.82 -4.30
C TYR A 7 -3.60 14.24 -3.79
N PRO A 8 -3.51 15.23 -2.88
CA PRO A 8 -2.26 15.54 -2.20
C PRO A 8 -1.80 14.34 -1.35
N ARG A 9 -0.48 14.16 -1.24
CA ARG A 9 0.13 13.13 -0.40
C ARG A 9 0.71 13.75 0.86
N THR A 10 0.31 13.22 2.01
CA THR A 10 0.77 13.62 3.33
C THR A 10 1.80 12.59 3.81
N PRO A 11 3.03 13.01 4.18
CA PRO A 11 3.98 12.12 4.85
C PRO A 11 3.35 11.53 6.11
N MET A 12 3.33 10.21 6.20
CA MET A 12 2.69 9.49 7.31
C MET A 12 3.40 8.17 7.47
N ARG A 13 3.91 7.91 8.67
CA ARG A 13 4.62 6.68 9.01
C ARG A 13 3.77 5.83 9.95
N CYS A 14 3.15 4.81 9.38
CA CYS A 14 2.37 3.81 10.10
C CYS A 14 2.88 2.43 9.77
N ARG A 15 2.87 1.52 10.75
CA ARG A 15 3.14 0.12 10.50
C ARG A 15 1.94 -0.48 9.79
N ILE A 16 2.17 -1.23 8.72
CA ILE A 16 1.11 -1.85 7.93
C ILE A 16 1.49 -3.31 7.65
N LYS A 17 0.52 -4.21 7.83
CA LYS A 17 0.59 -5.59 7.34
C LYS A 17 0.05 -5.61 5.92
N ILE A 18 0.78 -6.22 4.99
CA ILE A 18 0.33 -6.48 3.61
C ILE A 18 0.28 -7.99 3.41
N SER A 19 -0.80 -8.50 2.82
CA SER A 19 -0.96 -9.92 2.50
C SER A 19 -1.27 -10.16 1.03
N HIS A 20 -0.60 -11.17 0.45
CA HIS A 20 -0.81 -11.66 -0.91
C HIS A 20 -0.23 -13.09 -1.06
N PRO A 21 -0.84 -13.98 -1.86
CA PRO A 21 -0.38 -15.37 -1.98
C PRO A 21 1.11 -15.55 -2.34
N ASP A 22 1.65 -14.67 -3.20
CA ASP A 22 3.05 -14.80 -3.68
C ASP A 22 4.10 -14.38 -2.64
N ILE A 23 3.72 -13.56 -1.65
CA ILE A 23 4.65 -13.00 -0.65
C ILE A 23 4.26 -13.34 0.80
N GLY A 24 3.13 -14.03 1.00
CA GLY A 24 2.58 -14.30 2.32
C GLY A 24 2.11 -13.03 3.02
N GLU A 25 2.34 -12.96 4.34
CA GLU A 25 2.13 -11.74 5.14
C GLU A 25 3.47 -11.05 5.41
N VAL A 26 3.57 -9.78 5.03
CA VAL A 26 4.76 -8.95 5.27
C VAL A 26 4.38 -7.69 6.02
N PHE A 27 5.32 -7.16 6.80
CA PHE A 27 5.15 -5.90 7.52
C PHE A 27 6.03 -4.82 6.90
N GLY A 28 5.47 -3.63 6.71
CA GLY A 28 6.18 -2.47 6.19
C GLY A 28 5.80 -1.19 6.93
N PHE A 29 6.34 -0.08 6.45
CA PHE A 29 5.95 1.25 6.91
C PHE A 29 5.43 2.09 5.75
N THR A 30 4.36 2.83 5.98
CA THR A 30 3.92 3.83 5.03
C THR A 30 4.96 4.96 4.97
N ARG A 31 5.25 5.46 3.77
CA ARG A 31 6.06 6.68 3.57
C ARG A 31 5.14 7.91 3.53
N ASP A 32 4.09 7.80 2.74
CA ASP A 32 3.09 8.83 2.52
C ASP A 32 1.72 8.21 2.24
N LEU A 33 0.66 8.98 2.51
CA LEU A 33 -0.74 8.62 2.35
C LEU A 33 -1.48 9.72 1.59
N SER A 34 -2.47 9.35 0.78
CA SER A 34 -3.46 10.22 0.15
C SER A 34 -4.81 9.52 0.14
N ASP A 35 -5.89 10.24 -0.15
CA ASP A 35 -7.24 9.64 -0.23
C ASP A 35 -7.34 8.52 -1.27
N GLY A 36 -6.50 8.54 -2.31
CA GLY A 36 -6.48 7.52 -3.35
C GLY A 36 -5.47 6.39 -3.15
N GLY A 37 -4.62 6.43 -2.12
CA GLY A 37 -3.61 5.39 -1.91
C GLY A 37 -2.40 5.78 -1.08
N VAL A 38 -1.47 4.84 -0.96
CA VAL A 38 -0.34 4.87 -0.02
C VAL A 38 0.95 4.40 -0.70
N PHE A 39 2.11 4.84 -0.24
CA PHE A 39 3.38 4.17 -0.56
C PHE A 39 3.86 3.37 0.65
N VAL A 40 4.13 2.08 0.48
CA VAL A 40 4.61 1.19 1.54
C VAL A 40 6.05 0.78 1.27
N GLU A 41 6.90 1.00 2.25
CA GLU A 41 8.30 0.59 2.27
C GLU A 41 8.43 -0.83 2.81
N ASN A 42 8.71 -1.76 1.90
CA ASN A 42 9.08 -3.14 2.18
C ASN A 42 9.69 -3.73 0.89
N PRO A 43 10.92 -4.29 0.90
CA PRO A 43 11.57 -4.81 -0.30
C PRO A 43 10.80 -5.91 -1.04
N ASP A 44 10.05 -6.76 -0.33
CA ASP A 44 9.28 -7.87 -0.90
C ASP A 44 8.14 -7.35 -1.79
N LEU A 45 7.57 -6.18 -1.45
CA LEU A 45 6.59 -5.49 -2.31
C LEU A 45 7.21 -4.96 -3.60
N GLY A 46 8.53 -4.72 -3.60
CA GLY A 46 9.27 -4.24 -4.77
C GLY A 46 9.33 -5.25 -5.92
N GLY A 47 8.98 -6.52 -5.66
CA GLY A 47 8.92 -7.59 -6.67
C GLY A 47 7.53 -7.81 -7.29
N LEU A 48 6.47 -7.17 -6.76
CA LEU A 48 5.11 -7.36 -7.26
C LEU A 48 4.89 -6.66 -8.61
N ALA A 49 4.10 -7.28 -9.48
CA ALA A 49 3.72 -6.69 -10.76
C ALA A 49 2.72 -5.54 -10.56
N SER A 50 2.76 -4.53 -11.43
CA SER A 50 1.69 -3.52 -11.51
C SER A 50 0.36 -4.20 -11.86
N GLY A 51 -0.73 -3.77 -11.22
CA GLY A 51 -2.05 -4.40 -11.31
C GLY A 51 -2.32 -5.49 -10.27
N THR A 52 -1.29 -5.99 -9.56
CA THR A 52 -1.48 -6.99 -8.49
C THR A 52 -2.37 -6.42 -7.39
N GLU A 53 -3.38 -7.18 -6.96
CA GLU A 53 -4.23 -6.81 -5.83
C GLU A 53 -3.70 -7.42 -4.54
N VAL A 54 -3.61 -6.63 -3.49
CA VAL A 54 -3.14 -7.03 -2.16
C VAL A 54 -4.14 -6.58 -1.11
N GLN A 55 -4.11 -7.22 0.05
CA GLN A 55 -4.82 -6.70 1.23
C GLN A 55 -3.83 -5.99 2.14
N GLY A 56 -4.28 -4.95 2.85
CA GLY A 56 -3.46 -4.31 3.85
C GLY A 56 -4.24 -3.79 5.04
N GLN A 57 -3.56 -3.77 6.18
CA GLN A 57 -4.17 -3.42 7.46
C GLN A 57 -3.16 -2.66 8.30
N VAL A 58 -3.52 -1.44 8.73
CA VAL A 58 -2.69 -0.66 9.66
C VAL A 58 -2.61 -1.41 11.00
N GLN A 59 -1.40 -1.46 11.55
CA GLN A 59 -1.09 -2.16 12.79
C GLN A 59 -0.85 -1.16 13.92
N ASP A 60 -0.70 -1.69 15.14
CA ASP A 60 -0.37 -0.91 16.34
C ASP A 60 -1.41 0.17 16.70
N MET A 61 -2.66 -0.06 16.30
CA MET A 61 -3.81 0.80 16.63
C MET A 61 -4.50 0.30 17.91
N PRO A 62 -5.13 1.19 18.71
CA PRO A 62 -5.87 0.79 19.92
C PRO A 62 -7.02 -0.19 19.65
N ILE A 63 -7.54 -0.17 18.43
CA ILE A 63 -8.52 -1.10 17.88
C ILE A 63 -7.99 -1.63 16.55
N GLU A 64 -8.41 -2.83 16.17
CA GLU A 64 -8.04 -3.40 14.88
C GLU A 64 -8.49 -2.49 13.73
N ALA A 65 -7.56 -2.14 12.84
CA ALA A 65 -7.87 -1.34 11.67
C ALA A 65 -8.63 -2.18 10.64
N PRO A 66 -9.47 -1.56 9.79
CA PRO A 66 -10.08 -2.27 8.67
C PRO A 66 -9.01 -2.83 7.73
N VAL A 67 -9.32 -3.98 7.13
CA VAL A 67 -8.53 -4.54 6.04
C VAL A 67 -8.97 -3.88 4.75
N LEU A 68 -8.04 -3.27 4.02
CA LEU A 68 -8.29 -2.58 2.77
C LEU A 68 -7.78 -3.42 1.60
N ARG A 69 -8.57 -3.47 0.52
CA ARG A 69 -8.10 -3.96 -0.78
C ARG A 69 -7.34 -2.85 -1.50
N MET A 70 -6.23 -3.21 -2.10
CA MET A 70 -5.35 -2.27 -2.78
C MET A 70 -4.79 -2.86 -4.06
N ARG A 71 -4.51 -2.01 -5.05
CA ARG A 71 -3.84 -2.39 -6.29
C ARG A 71 -2.45 -1.78 -6.38
N VAL A 72 -1.45 -2.59 -6.75
CA VAL A 72 -0.09 -2.11 -7.02
C VAL A 72 -0.12 -1.22 -8.26
N GLN A 73 0.11 0.08 -8.09
CA GLN A 73 0.27 1.00 -9.21
C GLN A 73 1.70 0.97 -9.74
N ARG A 74 2.67 0.89 -8.83
CA ARG A 74 4.10 0.84 -9.16
C ARG A 74 4.90 0.18 -8.04
N ALA A 75 5.68 -0.85 -8.36
CA ALA A 75 6.71 -1.39 -7.50
C ALA A 75 8.08 -0.75 -7.81
N ILE A 76 8.91 -0.59 -6.78
CA ILE A 76 10.29 -0.12 -6.88
C ILE A 76 11.17 -1.18 -6.21
N PRO A 77 11.97 -1.94 -6.98
CA PRO A 77 12.82 -3.00 -6.44
C PRO A 77 13.71 -2.52 -5.30
N GLY A 78 13.75 -3.29 -4.21
CA GLY A 78 14.53 -2.97 -3.01
C GLY A 78 13.97 -1.83 -2.15
N GLN A 79 12.87 -1.18 -2.53
CA GLN A 79 12.27 -0.09 -1.76
C GLN A 79 10.85 -0.42 -1.26
N GLY A 80 9.94 -0.78 -2.16
CA GLY A 80 8.53 -0.86 -1.82
C GLY A 80 7.59 -0.66 -3.00
N ALA A 81 6.32 -0.40 -2.70
CA ALA A 81 5.28 -0.22 -3.72
C ALA A 81 4.35 0.95 -3.41
N GLY A 82 3.94 1.65 -4.47
CA GLY A 82 2.79 2.55 -4.47
C GLY A 82 1.52 1.75 -4.70
N LEU A 83 0.59 1.83 -3.77
CA LEU A 83 -0.67 1.12 -3.72
C LEU A 83 -1.82 2.11 -3.87
N GLN A 84 -2.80 1.78 -4.71
CA GLN A 84 -4.07 2.50 -4.85
C GLN A 84 -5.13 1.79 -4.00
N PHE A 85 -5.94 2.54 -3.26
CA PHE A 85 -7.11 1.98 -2.59
C PHE A 85 -8.15 1.57 -3.62
N LEU A 86 -8.72 0.38 -3.43
CA LEU A 86 -9.88 -0.08 -4.18
C LEU A 86 -11.10 0.16 -3.28
N ASP A 87 -12.07 0.92 -3.78
CA ASP A 87 -13.34 1.11 -3.07
C ASP A 87 -14.00 -0.26 -2.82
N GLU A 88 -14.64 -0.42 -1.67
CA GLU A 88 -15.45 -1.61 -1.37
C GLU A 88 -16.84 -1.55 -2.01
N ASP A 89 -17.19 -0.45 -2.69
CA ASP A 89 -18.51 -0.22 -3.27
C ASP A 89 -18.61 -0.74 -4.72
N GLU A 90 -18.99 -2.02 -4.86
CA GLU A 90 -20.05 -2.49 -5.78
C GLU A 90 -20.81 -3.69 -5.18
#